data_AF-A0A538G3M0-F1
#
_entry.id   AF-A0A538G3M0-F1
#
_cell.length_a   1.000
_cell.length_b   1.000
_cell.length_c   1.000
_cell.angle_alpha   90.00
_cell.angle_beta   90.00
_cell.angle_gamma   90.00
#
_symmetry.space_group_name_H-M   'P 1'
#
loop_
_entity.id
_entity.type
_entity.pdbx_description
1 polymer ?
#
loop_
_entity_poly.entity_id
_entity_poly.type
_entity_poly.pdbx_seq_one_letter_code
_entity_poly.pdbx_strand_id
1 'polypeptide(L)'
;MRSATTTSRRFPRATVVRLEANYRSTPQVLALANRLVPRLGGAEKQLRETHPAGPEPELRGFADGEAEGKFVVERVRELHAAGTPLEEMAVLMRLNARSVDFEEAFSDAEIPFQGAALLTRDAARQLLKGLAGSTSRSVAYEVRRLAREHGWTETPPEGLGERELTRQSDLARLIRLAEEFDDGSRDVGAWIAMLRERFDHGAQGGVHLLTLHRAKGLEWDAVFLPRVEERELPCKQALGDDKAIAEERRLLYVGITRARKHLALTWTRRPSRFLAELGVETRREAAPRRSEEELPPTFRTLKQWRLERAKADEVPAYVVFHNSTLEQIAERGPRTLSELAAVPGVGPTKLERYGEE
;
A
#
# COMPACT_ATOMS: atom_id res chain seq x y z
N MET A 1 -22.24 -3.23 -19.47
CA MET A 1 -21.64 -3.31 -20.82
C MET A 1 -21.59 -4.77 -21.25
N ARG A 2 -22.19 -5.15 -22.39
CA ARG A 2 -22.09 -6.53 -22.91
C ARG A 2 -20.71 -6.72 -23.55
N SER A 3 -20.06 -7.85 -23.26
CA SER A 3 -18.66 -8.13 -23.59
C SER A 3 -18.37 -8.10 -25.10
N ALA A 4 -17.16 -7.65 -25.47
CA ALA A 4 -16.63 -7.68 -26.83
C ALA A 4 -16.60 -9.10 -27.45
N THR A 5 -16.65 -10.15 -26.63
CA THR A 5 -16.79 -11.55 -27.09
C THR A 5 -18.13 -11.86 -27.76
N THR A 6 -19.16 -11.02 -27.57
CA THR A 6 -20.48 -11.22 -28.20
C THR A 6 -20.59 -10.55 -29.58
N THR A 7 -19.59 -9.75 -29.98
CA THR A 7 -19.65 -8.93 -31.19
C THR A 7 -19.75 -9.79 -32.45
N SER A 8 -19.01 -10.89 -32.55
CA SER A 8 -19.07 -11.82 -33.69
C SER A 8 -20.42 -12.52 -33.82
N ARG A 9 -21.08 -12.83 -32.69
CA ARG A 9 -22.45 -13.37 -32.67
C ARG A 9 -23.51 -12.35 -33.06
N ARG A 10 -23.31 -11.09 -32.67
CA ARG A 10 -24.28 -10.00 -32.89
C ARG A 10 -24.13 -9.35 -34.27
N PHE A 11 -22.93 -9.36 -34.83
CA PHE A 11 -22.59 -8.77 -36.12
C PHE A 11 -21.79 -9.79 -36.95
N PRO A 12 -22.47 -10.74 -37.61
CA PRO A 12 -21.82 -11.84 -38.33
C PRO A 12 -20.93 -11.39 -39.51
N ARG A 13 -21.18 -10.17 -40.02
CA ARG A 13 -20.39 -9.55 -41.11
C ARG A 13 -19.28 -8.62 -40.62
N ALA A 14 -19.05 -8.52 -39.32
CA ALA A 14 -18.01 -7.64 -38.79
C ALA A 14 -16.63 -8.24 -39.04
N THR A 15 -15.73 -7.45 -39.63
CA THR A 15 -14.31 -7.79 -39.73
C THR A 15 -13.66 -7.65 -38.36
N VAL A 16 -13.07 -8.74 -37.85
CA VAL A 16 -12.31 -8.71 -36.60
C VAL A 16 -10.84 -8.53 -36.93
N VAL A 17 -10.31 -7.34 -36.66
CA VAL A 17 -8.87 -7.06 -36.77
C VAL A 17 -8.23 -7.30 -35.40
N ARG A 18 -7.24 -8.19 -35.35
CA ARG A 18 -6.45 -8.47 -34.14
C ARG A 18 -5.17 -7.65 -34.18
N LEU A 19 -5.00 -6.75 -33.22
CA LEU A 19 -3.76 -6.02 -33.02
C LEU A 19 -2.89 -6.81 -32.04
N GLU A 20 -1.96 -7.58 -32.60
CA GLU A 20 -1.05 -8.45 -31.83
C GLU A 20 0.29 -7.79 -31.54
N ALA A 21 0.68 -6.74 -32.27
CA ALA A 21 1.93 -6.04 -32.00
C ALA A 21 1.79 -5.10 -30.80
N ASN A 22 2.67 -5.25 -29.80
CA ASN A 22 2.75 -4.34 -28.66
C ASN A 22 3.91 -3.37 -28.84
N TYR A 23 3.58 -2.09 -28.99
CA TYR A 23 4.54 -1.00 -29.17
C TYR A 23 4.82 -0.23 -27.88
N ARG A 24 4.54 -0.81 -26.72
CA ARG A 24 4.64 -0.13 -25.43
C ARG A 24 5.75 -0.68 -24.55
N SER A 25 5.70 -1.98 -24.28
CA SER A 25 6.47 -2.62 -23.24
C SER A 25 7.63 -3.41 -23.84
N THR A 26 8.71 -3.50 -23.09
CA THR A 26 9.85 -4.35 -23.43
C THR A 26 9.44 -5.82 -23.54
N PRO A 27 10.20 -6.62 -24.32
CA PRO A 27 10.09 -8.08 -24.36
C PRO A 27 9.87 -8.74 -23.00
N GLN A 28 10.67 -8.37 -22.00
CA GLN A 28 10.68 -8.98 -20.68
C GLN A 28 9.37 -8.72 -19.91
N VAL A 29 8.86 -7.49 -19.97
CA VAL A 29 7.56 -7.13 -19.37
C VAL A 29 6.43 -7.89 -20.07
N LEU A 30 6.45 -7.96 -21.40
CA LEU A 30 5.43 -8.68 -22.17
C LEU A 30 5.48 -10.19 -21.94
N ALA A 31 6.67 -10.77 -21.87
CA ALA A 31 6.87 -12.18 -21.58
C ALA A 31 6.25 -12.55 -20.22
N LEU A 32 6.44 -11.72 -19.19
CA LEU A 32 5.80 -11.91 -17.89
C LEU A 32 4.26 -11.77 -18.00
N ALA A 33 3.75 -10.71 -18.63
CA ALA A 33 2.31 -10.47 -18.80
C ALA A 33 1.61 -11.62 -19.55
N ASN A 34 2.24 -12.13 -20.60
CA ASN A 34 1.72 -13.20 -21.45
C ASN A 34 1.50 -14.52 -20.68
N ARG A 35 2.19 -14.74 -19.55
CA ARG A 35 1.95 -15.92 -18.68
C ARG A 35 0.55 -15.94 -18.06
N LEU A 36 -0.09 -14.79 -17.91
CA LEU A 36 -1.48 -14.70 -17.42
C LEU A 36 -2.52 -14.93 -18.52
N VAL A 37 -2.18 -14.70 -19.79
CA VAL A 37 -3.13 -14.69 -20.94
C VAL A 37 -4.00 -15.95 -21.00
N PRO A 38 -3.49 -17.17 -20.83
CA PRO A 38 -4.31 -18.39 -20.88
C PRO A 38 -5.45 -18.41 -19.85
N ARG A 39 -5.32 -17.64 -18.76
CA ARG A 39 -6.27 -17.59 -17.63
C ARG A 39 -7.12 -16.31 -17.60
N LEU A 40 -6.93 -15.37 -18.54
CA LEU A 40 -7.71 -14.11 -18.60
C LEU A 40 -9.14 -14.31 -19.14
N GLY A 41 -9.33 -15.36 -19.94
CA GLY A 41 -10.55 -15.58 -20.71
C GLY A 41 -10.72 -14.59 -21.87
N GLY A 42 -11.48 -15.01 -22.90
CA GLY A 42 -11.69 -14.21 -24.12
C GLY A 42 -10.88 -14.69 -25.31
N ALA A 43 -10.88 -13.90 -26.40
CA ALA A 43 -10.14 -14.26 -27.60
C ALA A 43 -8.63 -14.30 -27.30
N GLU A 44 -7.91 -15.30 -27.81
CA GLU A 44 -6.45 -15.38 -27.70
C GLU A 44 -5.81 -14.06 -28.12
N LYS A 45 -4.96 -13.52 -27.24
CA LYS A 45 -4.19 -12.30 -27.46
C LYS A 45 -2.76 -12.62 -27.09
N GLN A 46 -1.97 -13.07 -28.06
CA GLN A 46 -0.52 -13.12 -27.88
C GLN A 46 0.04 -11.81 -28.39
N LEU A 47 0.59 -11.01 -27.47
CA LEU A 47 1.28 -9.79 -27.83
C LEU A 47 2.69 -10.12 -28.30
N ARG A 48 3.03 -9.69 -29.52
CA ARG A 48 4.36 -9.82 -30.13
C ARG A 48 5.18 -8.57 -29.82
N GLU A 49 6.44 -8.82 -29.52
CA GLU A 49 7.44 -7.82 -29.13
C GLU A 49 7.87 -6.98 -30.34
N THR A 50 7.94 -5.65 -30.18
CA THR A 50 8.47 -4.75 -31.22
C THR A 50 9.56 -3.80 -30.71
N HIS A 51 9.91 -3.90 -29.42
CA HIS A 51 10.91 -3.07 -28.75
C HIS A 51 12.23 -3.82 -28.52
N PRO A 52 13.37 -3.10 -28.39
CA PRO A 52 14.60 -3.70 -27.93
C PRO A 52 14.44 -4.30 -26.52
N ALA A 53 15.28 -5.29 -26.20
CA ALA A 53 15.34 -5.89 -24.89
C ALA A 53 15.59 -4.83 -23.80
N GLY A 54 14.85 -4.93 -22.70
CA GLY A 54 15.01 -4.14 -21.50
C GLY A 54 15.44 -4.99 -20.30
N PRO A 55 15.40 -4.42 -19.09
CA PRO A 55 15.74 -5.15 -17.86
C PRO A 55 14.67 -6.21 -17.53
N GLU A 56 15.09 -7.25 -16.81
CA GLU A 56 14.17 -8.24 -16.25
C GLU A 56 13.27 -7.62 -15.17
N PRO A 57 11.96 -7.98 -15.14
CA PRO A 57 11.09 -7.61 -14.04
C PRO A 57 11.63 -8.09 -12.69
N GLU A 58 11.61 -7.20 -11.70
CA GLU A 58 12.01 -7.50 -10.34
C GLU A 58 10.85 -8.12 -9.58
N LEU A 59 11.02 -9.36 -9.12
CA LEU A 59 9.98 -10.13 -8.43
C LEU A 59 10.48 -10.44 -7.02
N ARG A 60 9.98 -9.74 -5.99
CA ARG A 60 10.59 -9.79 -4.66
C ARG A 60 9.60 -9.86 -3.51
N GLY A 61 9.85 -10.78 -2.57
CA GLY A 61 9.17 -10.87 -1.29
C GLY A 61 9.89 -10.09 -0.20
N PHE A 62 9.13 -9.48 0.72
CA PHE A 62 9.63 -8.73 1.88
C PHE A 62 9.02 -9.24 3.18
N ALA A 63 9.67 -8.96 4.31
CA ALA A 63 9.17 -9.35 5.63
C ALA A 63 7.88 -8.60 5.99
N ASP A 64 7.81 -7.31 5.66
CA ASP A 64 6.72 -6.40 5.99
C ASP A 64 6.61 -5.25 4.97
N GLY A 65 5.64 -4.36 5.20
CA GLY A 65 5.38 -3.22 4.31
C GLY A 65 6.43 -2.11 4.41
N GLU A 66 7.15 -2.01 5.53
CA GLU A 66 8.20 -1.00 5.70
C GLU A 66 9.41 -1.35 4.82
N ALA A 67 9.82 -2.62 4.83
CA ALA A 67 10.86 -3.13 3.96
C ALA A 67 10.48 -3.02 2.47
N GLU A 68 9.21 -3.28 2.12
CA GLU A 68 8.69 -3.07 0.77
C GLU A 68 8.74 -1.59 0.35
N GLY A 69 8.34 -0.68 1.24
CA GLY A 69 8.42 0.77 1.01
C GLY A 69 9.84 1.28 0.79
N LYS A 70 10.79 0.84 1.63
CA LYS A 70 12.23 1.17 1.49
C LYS A 70 12.78 0.72 0.14
N PHE A 71 12.46 -0.50 -0.29
CA PHE A 71 12.85 -0.98 -1.60
C PHE A 71 12.31 -0.09 -2.74
N VAL A 72 11.02 0.29 -2.68
CA VAL A 72 10.43 1.15 -3.72
C VAL A 72 11.11 2.53 -3.74
N VAL A 73 11.40 3.11 -2.57
CA VAL A 73 12.15 4.38 -2.44
C VAL A 73 13.54 4.28 -3.07
N GLU A 74 14.31 3.25 -2.69
CA GLU A 74 15.66 3.01 -3.20
C GLU A 74 15.62 2.86 -4.72
N ARG A 75 14.67 2.09 -5.24
CA ARG A 75 14.58 1.82 -6.66
C ARG A 75 14.16 3.05 -7.48
N VAL A 76 13.25 3.86 -6.95
CA VAL A 76 12.91 5.16 -7.55
C VAL A 76 14.15 6.06 -7.64
N ARG A 77 14.95 6.16 -6.56
CA ARG A 77 16.18 6.96 -6.53
C ARG A 77 17.20 6.46 -7.55
N GLU A 78 17.43 5.15 -7.62
CA GLU A 78 18.35 4.55 -8.58
C GLU A 78 17.94 4.85 -10.03
N LEU A 79 16.67 4.63 -10.37
CA LEU A 79 16.17 4.88 -11.71
C LEU A 79 16.21 6.37 -12.06
N HIS A 80 15.95 7.24 -11.08
CA HIS A 80 16.04 8.68 -11.27
C HIS A 80 17.47 9.15 -11.51
N ALA A 81 18.41 8.64 -10.71
CA ALA A 81 19.84 8.88 -10.89
C ALA A 81 20.35 8.34 -12.24
N ALA A 82 19.75 7.25 -12.74
CA ALA A 82 20.01 6.72 -14.08
C ALA A 82 19.31 7.49 -15.23
N GLY A 83 18.60 8.58 -14.92
CA GLY A 83 18.02 9.50 -15.90
C GLY A 83 16.54 9.27 -16.22
N THR A 84 15.84 8.39 -15.50
CA THR A 84 14.39 8.24 -15.67
C THR A 84 13.66 9.38 -14.94
N PRO A 85 12.81 10.19 -15.61
CA PRO A 85 12.05 11.23 -14.94
C PRO A 85 11.10 10.66 -13.89
N LEU A 86 10.91 11.33 -12.75
CA LEU A 86 9.99 10.86 -11.70
C LEU A 86 8.54 10.73 -12.20
N GLU A 87 8.13 11.62 -13.11
CA GLU A 87 6.82 11.59 -13.77
C GLU A 87 6.63 10.38 -14.72
N GLU A 88 7.73 9.72 -15.10
CA GLU A 88 7.72 8.48 -15.86
C GLU A 88 7.80 7.25 -14.93
N MET A 89 7.46 7.42 -13.65
CA MET A 89 7.39 6.34 -12.66
C MET A 89 6.01 6.30 -11.98
N ALA A 90 5.52 5.09 -11.71
CA ALA A 90 4.27 4.91 -10.99
C ALA A 90 4.30 3.76 -9.97
N VAL A 91 3.71 3.99 -8.80
CA VAL A 91 3.33 2.94 -7.85
C VAL A 91 1.83 2.67 -8.00
N LEU A 92 1.50 1.47 -8.43
CA LEU A 92 0.14 1.05 -8.75
C LEU A 92 -0.39 0.08 -7.69
N MET A 93 -1.38 0.54 -6.91
CA MET A 93 -1.93 -0.24 -5.80
C MET A 93 -3.32 -0.76 -6.13
N ARG A 94 -3.73 -1.88 -5.51
CA ARG A 94 -5.13 -2.34 -5.62
C ARG A 94 -6.08 -1.53 -4.74
N LEU A 95 -5.65 -1.25 -3.50
CA LEU A 95 -6.43 -0.50 -2.52
C LEU A 95 -5.86 0.91 -2.37
N ASN A 96 -6.74 1.89 -2.46
CA ASN A 96 -6.35 3.30 -2.32
C ASN A 96 -5.84 3.63 -0.91
N ALA A 97 -6.31 2.92 0.11
CA ALA A 97 -5.83 3.07 1.49
C ALA A 97 -4.32 2.79 1.64
N ARG A 98 -3.70 2.05 0.71
CA ARG A 98 -2.24 1.80 0.72
C ARG A 98 -1.40 2.97 0.20
N SER A 99 -2.02 3.97 -0.42
CA SER A 99 -1.28 5.16 -0.87
C SER A 99 -0.55 5.83 0.28
N VAL A 100 -1.14 5.81 1.48
CA VAL A 100 -0.58 6.40 2.69
C VAL A 100 0.83 5.88 2.99
N ASP A 101 1.05 4.57 2.93
CA ASP A 101 2.34 3.94 3.21
C ASP A 101 3.45 4.49 2.28
N PHE A 102 3.13 4.70 1.00
CA PHE A 102 4.08 5.23 0.01
C PHE A 102 4.19 6.75 0.02
N GLU A 103 3.14 7.46 0.38
CA GLU A 103 3.18 8.91 0.58
C GLU A 103 4.08 9.28 1.76
N GLU A 104 4.01 8.52 2.86
CA GLU A 104 4.91 8.65 4.00
C GLU A 104 6.36 8.33 3.59
N ALA A 105 6.59 7.16 2.98
CA ALA A 105 7.93 6.76 2.55
C ALA A 105 8.58 7.73 1.55
N PHE A 106 7.81 8.28 0.60
CA PHE A 106 8.32 9.29 -0.34
C PHE A 106 8.52 10.65 0.30
N SER A 107 7.64 11.06 1.23
CA SER A 107 7.82 12.29 2.00
C SER A 107 9.11 12.26 2.82
N ASP A 108 9.35 11.17 3.56
CA ASP A 108 10.55 10.98 4.37
C ASP A 108 11.83 10.93 3.52
N ALA A 109 11.69 10.45 2.28
CA ALA A 109 12.77 10.36 1.32
C ALA A 109 12.94 11.63 0.45
N GLU A 110 12.14 12.68 0.68
CA GLU A 110 12.10 13.91 -0.12
C GLU A 110 11.89 13.65 -1.63
N ILE A 111 11.11 12.62 -1.96
CA ILE A 111 10.74 12.27 -3.33
C ILE A 111 9.39 12.92 -3.67
N PRO A 112 9.31 13.81 -4.66
CA PRO A 112 8.05 14.36 -5.13
C PRO A 112 7.10 13.26 -5.65
N PHE A 113 5.82 13.34 -5.31
CA PHE A 113 4.80 12.40 -5.76
C PHE A 113 3.47 13.09 -6.09
N GLN A 114 2.66 12.44 -6.92
CA GLN A 114 1.38 12.98 -7.42
C GLN A 114 0.31 11.89 -7.55
N GLY A 115 -0.96 12.29 -7.74
CA GLY A 115 -2.08 11.37 -7.93
C GLY A 115 -2.67 10.76 -6.66
N ALA A 116 -1.95 10.90 -5.53
CA ALA A 116 -2.32 10.55 -4.16
C ALA A 116 -3.24 11.63 -3.56
N ALA A 117 -4.36 11.90 -4.22
CA ALA A 117 -5.15 13.09 -3.95
C ALA A 117 -6.05 12.89 -2.71
N LEU A 118 -5.46 12.70 -1.52
CA LEU A 118 -6.14 12.63 -0.22
C LEU A 118 -7.21 13.73 -0.13
N LEU A 119 -6.84 14.98 -0.44
CA LEU A 119 -7.73 16.14 -0.32
C LEU A 119 -8.89 16.15 -1.32
N THR A 120 -8.76 15.44 -2.44
CA THR A 120 -9.83 15.35 -3.44
C THR A 120 -10.85 14.26 -3.12
N ARG A 121 -10.59 13.40 -2.13
CA ARG A 121 -11.51 12.33 -1.72
C ARG A 121 -12.68 12.89 -0.92
N ASP A 122 -13.84 12.25 -1.02
CA ASP A 122 -15.09 12.76 -0.42
C ASP A 122 -14.95 13.00 1.09
N ALA A 123 -14.30 12.09 1.82
CA ALA A 123 -14.12 12.19 3.26
C ALA A 123 -13.30 13.44 3.65
N ALA A 124 -12.14 13.61 3.01
CA ALA A 124 -11.27 14.75 3.23
C ALA A 124 -11.96 16.05 2.80
N ARG A 125 -12.63 16.06 1.64
CA ARG A 125 -13.34 17.24 1.14
C ARG A 125 -14.45 17.69 2.07
N GLN A 126 -15.23 16.75 2.61
CA GLN A 126 -16.28 17.05 3.58
C GLN A 126 -15.72 17.56 4.90
N LEU A 127 -14.67 16.92 5.42
CA LEU A 127 -13.98 17.35 6.63
C LEU A 127 -13.40 18.77 6.48
N LEU A 128 -12.62 19.01 5.42
CA LEU A 128 -12.02 20.32 5.15
C LEU A 128 -13.08 21.41 4.94
N LYS A 129 -14.21 21.08 4.30
CA LYS A 129 -15.33 22.01 4.16
C LYS A 129 -15.95 22.37 5.51
N GLY A 130 -16.08 21.41 6.43
CA GLY A 130 -16.61 21.67 7.77
C GLY A 130 -15.64 22.43 8.68
N LEU A 131 -14.34 22.34 8.42
CA LEU A 131 -13.30 23.10 9.12
C LEU A 131 -13.04 24.49 8.53
N ALA A 132 -13.55 24.77 7.33
CA ALA A 132 -13.31 26.01 6.62
C ALA A 132 -13.79 27.22 7.44
N GLY A 133 -12.87 28.17 7.67
CA GLY A 133 -13.15 29.37 8.46
C GLY A 133 -12.99 29.21 9.98
N SER A 134 -12.65 28.03 10.48
CA SER A 134 -12.27 27.85 11.88
C SER A 134 -10.93 28.52 12.17
N THR A 135 -10.87 29.28 13.27
CA THR A 135 -9.66 29.91 13.81
C THR A 135 -9.19 29.22 15.11
N SER A 136 -9.73 28.04 15.41
CA SER A 136 -9.33 27.27 16.59
C SER A 136 -7.85 26.90 16.49
N ARG A 137 -7.12 27.07 17.60
CA ARG A 137 -5.74 26.61 17.76
C ARG A 137 -5.64 25.17 18.29
N SER A 138 -6.76 24.56 18.65
CA SER A 138 -6.83 23.15 19.01
C SER A 138 -7.14 22.31 17.77
N VAL A 139 -6.19 22.28 16.83
CA VAL A 139 -6.36 21.67 15.51
C VAL A 139 -6.71 20.18 15.64
N ALA A 140 -5.96 19.43 16.43
CA ALA A 140 -6.17 17.99 16.62
C ALA A 140 -7.56 17.70 17.21
N TYR A 141 -8.00 18.52 18.16
CA TYR A 141 -9.32 18.41 18.76
C TYR A 141 -10.44 18.63 17.72
N GLU A 142 -10.37 19.73 16.96
CA GLU A 142 -11.39 20.06 15.96
C GLU A 142 -11.46 19.02 14.84
N VAL A 143 -10.30 18.57 14.35
CA VAL A 143 -10.23 17.53 13.31
C VAL A 143 -10.83 16.22 13.82
N ARG A 144 -10.44 15.76 15.02
CA ARG A 144 -10.94 14.50 15.61
C ARG A 144 -12.44 14.58 15.91
N ARG A 145 -12.93 15.73 16.42
CA ARG A 145 -14.36 15.98 16.66
C ARG A 145 -15.16 15.85 15.37
N LEU A 146 -14.77 16.58 14.32
CA LEU A 146 -15.50 16.58 13.06
C LEU A 146 -15.40 15.23 12.33
N ALA A 147 -14.25 14.54 12.41
CA ALA A 147 -14.10 13.20 11.85
C ALA A 147 -15.08 12.21 12.51
N ARG A 148 -15.23 12.26 13.84
CA ARG A 148 -16.24 11.46 14.57
C ARG A 148 -17.67 11.80 14.17
N GLU A 149 -17.99 13.07 13.95
CA GLU A 149 -19.30 13.50 13.42
C GLU A 149 -19.56 12.94 12.02
N HIS A 150 -18.52 12.79 11.21
CA HIS A 150 -18.58 12.11 9.91
C HIS A 150 -18.54 10.58 10.05
N GLY A 151 -18.62 10.01 11.25
CA GLY A 151 -18.67 8.57 11.49
C GLY A 151 -17.31 7.87 11.40
N TRP A 152 -16.20 8.57 11.63
CA TRP A 152 -14.92 7.92 11.87
C TRP A 152 -14.93 7.17 13.21
N THR A 153 -14.36 5.97 13.24
CA THR A 153 -14.16 5.20 14.48
C THR A 153 -12.70 4.80 14.63
N GLU A 154 -12.20 4.84 15.87
CA GLU A 154 -10.81 4.50 16.19
C GLU A 154 -10.49 3.02 15.92
N THR A 155 -11.50 2.17 16.07
CA THR A 155 -11.46 0.77 15.64
C THR A 155 -12.63 0.52 14.70
N PRO A 156 -12.39 0.49 13.37
CA PRO A 156 -13.42 0.18 12.40
C PRO A 156 -13.94 -1.26 12.60
N PRO A 157 -15.26 -1.50 12.49
CA PRO A 157 -15.82 -2.85 12.52
C PRO A 157 -15.20 -3.78 11.47
N GLU A 158 -15.19 -5.08 11.74
CA GLU A 158 -14.80 -6.06 10.72
C GLU A 158 -15.85 -6.12 9.60
N GLY A 159 -15.40 -6.42 8.38
CA GLY A 159 -16.30 -6.67 7.24
C GLY A 159 -16.78 -5.42 6.48
N LEU A 160 -16.22 -4.25 6.75
CA LEU A 160 -16.49 -3.04 5.97
C LEU A 160 -16.12 -3.21 4.48
N GLY A 161 -16.91 -2.60 3.60
CA GLY A 161 -16.61 -2.53 2.17
C GLY A 161 -15.39 -1.65 1.87
N GLU A 162 -14.75 -1.84 0.71
CA GLU A 162 -13.52 -1.11 0.32
C GLU A 162 -13.69 0.42 0.40
N ARG A 163 -14.86 0.93 -0.01
CA ARG A 163 -15.18 2.37 0.04
C ARG A 163 -15.15 2.90 1.47
N GLU A 164 -15.72 2.15 2.40
CA GLU A 164 -15.81 2.55 3.80
C GLU A 164 -14.46 2.40 4.51
N LEU A 165 -13.71 1.33 4.24
CA LEU A 165 -12.33 1.19 4.71
C LEU A 165 -11.44 2.35 4.25
N THR A 166 -11.58 2.77 2.99
CA THR A 166 -10.86 3.92 2.45
C THR A 166 -11.26 5.20 3.19
N ARG A 167 -12.57 5.42 3.40
CA ARG A 167 -13.09 6.57 4.14
C ARG A 167 -12.54 6.65 5.57
N GLN A 168 -12.54 5.52 6.29
CA GLN A 168 -11.99 5.42 7.64
C GLN A 168 -10.49 5.71 7.66
N SER A 169 -9.75 5.20 6.68
CA SER A 169 -8.30 5.41 6.56
C SER A 169 -7.95 6.86 6.23
N ASP A 170 -8.71 7.50 5.32
CA ASP A 170 -8.53 8.92 4.97
C ASP A 170 -8.73 9.82 6.19
N LEU A 171 -9.79 9.57 6.98
CA LEU A 171 -10.07 10.34 8.20
C LEU A 171 -9.03 10.07 9.29
N ALA A 172 -8.63 8.81 9.50
CA ALA A 172 -7.57 8.46 10.44
C ALA A 172 -6.25 9.18 10.11
N ARG A 173 -5.92 9.30 8.82
CA ARG A 173 -4.73 10.01 8.38
C ARG A 173 -4.82 11.51 8.63
N LEU A 174 -5.96 12.13 8.34
CA LEU A 174 -6.16 13.57 8.62
C LEU A 174 -6.07 13.86 10.13
N ILE A 175 -6.58 12.96 10.99
CA ILE A 175 -6.42 13.06 12.44
C ILE A 175 -4.94 13.02 12.82
N ARG A 176 -4.17 12.04 12.33
CA ARG A 176 -2.75 11.92 12.63
C ARG A 176 -1.96 13.16 12.19
N LEU A 177 -2.21 13.64 10.97
CA LEU A 177 -1.57 14.86 10.45
C LEU A 177 -1.96 16.12 11.24
N ALA A 178 -3.15 16.16 11.84
CA ALA A 178 -3.55 17.23 12.73
C ALA A 178 -2.83 17.12 14.08
N GLU A 179 -2.71 15.91 14.64
CA GLU A 179 -1.97 15.65 15.88
C GLU A 179 -0.48 15.99 15.77
N GLU A 180 0.15 15.67 14.64
CA GLU A 180 1.55 16.02 14.35
C GLU A 180 1.76 17.53 14.18
N PHE A 181 0.75 18.25 13.68
CA PHE A 181 0.83 19.69 13.45
C PHE A 181 0.47 20.53 14.69
N ASP A 182 -0.44 20.03 15.54
CA ASP A 182 -1.01 20.76 16.66
C ASP A 182 0.01 20.97 17.78
N ASP A 183 0.66 22.13 17.75
CA ASP A 183 1.54 22.64 18.79
C ASP A 183 0.85 23.67 19.72
N GLY A 184 -0.47 23.84 19.58
CA GLY A 184 -1.27 24.84 20.29
C GLY A 184 -1.03 26.31 19.88
N SER A 185 -0.10 26.57 18.96
CA SER A 185 0.24 27.93 18.50
C SER A 185 -0.42 28.30 17.17
N ARG A 186 -0.47 27.35 16.24
CA ARG A 186 -1.03 27.51 14.88
C ARG A 186 -2.50 27.09 14.85
N ASP A 187 -3.28 27.73 13.98
CA ASP A 187 -4.71 27.46 13.87
C ASP A 187 -5.08 26.46 12.76
N VAL A 188 -6.36 26.08 12.72
CA VAL A 188 -6.91 25.20 11.68
C VAL A 188 -6.69 25.75 10.28
N GLY A 189 -6.71 27.08 10.10
CA GLY A 189 -6.41 27.73 8.83
C GLY A 189 -4.99 27.43 8.34
N ALA A 190 -4.00 27.54 9.23
CA ALA A 190 -2.61 27.21 8.94
C ALA A 190 -2.42 25.71 8.63
N TRP A 191 -3.13 24.83 9.33
CA TRP A 191 -3.11 23.39 9.03
C TRP A 191 -3.68 23.08 7.64
N ILE A 192 -4.82 23.68 7.26
CA ILE A 192 -5.41 23.52 5.92
C ILE A 192 -4.45 24.04 4.84
N ALA A 193 -3.75 25.15 5.09
CA ALA A 193 -2.75 25.68 4.18
C ALA A 193 -1.58 24.69 4.00
N MET A 194 -1.04 24.14 5.09
CA MET A 194 0.00 23.10 5.06
C MET A 194 -0.47 21.86 4.29
N LEU A 195 -1.71 21.40 4.51
CA LEU A 195 -2.24 20.27 3.76
C LEU A 195 -2.31 20.56 2.26
N ARG A 196 -2.75 21.75 1.87
CA ARG A 196 -2.78 22.13 0.45
C ARG A 196 -1.38 22.21 -0.12
N GLU A 197 -0.45 22.81 0.59
CA GLU A 197 0.96 22.82 0.18
C GLU A 197 1.49 21.39 0.02
N ARG A 198 1.20 20.47 0.94
CA ARG A 198 1.69 19.08 0.88
C ARG A 198 1.00 18.22 -0.17
N PHE A 199 -0.31 18.36 -0.36
CA PHE A 199 -1.15 17.39 -1.10
C PHE A 199 -1.89 17.97 -2.31
N ASP A 200 -1.89 19.29 -2.52
CA ASP A 200 -2.47 19.96 -3.69
C ASP A 200 -1.44 20.11 -4.84
N HIS A 201 -0.39 19.28 -4.84
CA HIS A 201 0.55 19.10 -5.95
C HIS A 201 -0.13 18.44 -7.17
N GLY A 202 -1.26 18.98 -7.61
CA GLY A 202 -1.91 18.68 -8.88
C GLY A 202 -1.19 19.27 -10.09
N ALA A 203 0.01 19.83 -9.95
CA ALA A 203 0.73 20.47 -11.05
C ALA A 203 2.25 20.23 -10.99
N GLN A 204 2.66 19.21 -11.76
CA GLN A 204 3.98 18.99 -12.38
C GLN A 204 5.12 18.43 -11.50
N GLY A 205 5.55 17.22 -11.86
CA GLY A 205 6.74 16.56 -11.34
C GLY A 205 6.46 15.57 -10.20
N GLY A 206 6.98 14.36 -10.31
CA GLY A 206 6.97 13.36 -9.23
C GLY A 206 6.34 12.02 -9.58
N VAL A 207 6.61 11.03 -8.73
CA VAL A 207 6.14 9.64 -8.89
C VAL A 207 4.62 9.57 -8.78
N HIS A 208 3.97 8.87 -9.71
CA HIS A 208 2.53 8.68 -9.68
C HIS A 208 2.11 7.61 -8.65
N LEU A 209 1.32 8.00 -7.64
CA LEU A 209 0.66 7.08 -6.71
C LEU A 209 -0.80 6.91 -7.13
N LEU A 210 -1.14 5.77 -7.72
CA LEU A 210 -2.45 5.54 -8.32
C LEU A 210 -2.99 4.15 -8.00
N THR A 211 -4.30 3.99 -8.13
CA THR A 211 -4.90 2.65 -8.12
C THR A 211 -4.81 2.01 -9.50
N LEU A 212 -4.75 0.68 -9.55
CA LEU A 212 -4.78 -0.10 -10.80
C LEU A 212 -5.94 0.31 -11.74
N HIS A 213 -7.11 0.61 -11.17
CA HIS A 213 -8.27 1.06 -11.95
C HIS A 213 -8.04 2.41 -12.63
N ARG A 214 -7.39 3.35 -11.93
CA ARG A 214 -7.07 4.69 -12.45
C ARG A 214 -5.91 4.67 -13.46
N ALA A 215 -5.08 3.63 -13.43
CA ALA A 215 -3.97 3.45 -14.37
C ALA A 215 -4.40 3.03 -15.78
N LYS A 216 -5.67 2.66 -15.99
CA LYS A 216 -6.16 2.18 -17.28
C LYS A 216 -6.00 3.25 -18.36
N GLY A 217 -5.30 2.90 -19.44
CA GLY A 217 -5.02 3.82 -20.55
C GLY A 217 -3.72 4.61 -20.39
N LEU A 218 -3.14 4.64 -19.19
CA LEU A 218 -1.85 5.27 -18.91
C LEU A 218 -0.69 4.29 -19.15
N GLU A 219 0.53 4.81 -19.06
CA GLU A 219 1.80 4.08 -19.20
C GLU A 219 2.97 4.92 -18.65
N TRP A 220 4.00 4.24 -18.17
CA TRP A 220 5.19 4.85 -17.54
C TRP A 220 6.44 4.02 -17.86
N ASP A 221 7.61 4.65 -17.91
CA ASP A 221 8.88 3.92 -18.05
C ASP A 221 9.13 2.94 -16.90
N ALA A 222 8.75 3.28 -15.67
CA ALA A 222 8.86 2.41 -14.50
C ALA A 222 7.53 2.21 -13.77
N VAL A 223 7.19 0.97 -13.42
CA VAL A 223 5.99 0.63 -12.64
C VAL A 223 6.33 -0.30 -11.48
N PHE A 224 5.87 0.09 -10.30
CA PHE A 224 5.93 -0.69 -9.07
C PHE A 224 4.52 -1.19 -8.72
N LEU A 225 4.36 -2.49 -8.55
CA LEU A 225 3.13 -3.16 -8.13
C LEU A 225 3.37 -3.77 -6.74
N PRO A 226 3.18 -2.99 -5.66
CA PRO A 226 3.31 -3.51 -4.32
C PRO A 226 2.10 -4.34 -3.90
N ARG A 227 2.24 -5.09 -2.81
CA ARG A 227 1.15 -5.85 -2.19
C ARG A 227 0.46 -6.79 -3.19
N VAL A 228 1.21 -7.49 -4.03
CA VAL A 228 0.70 -8.59 -4.86
C VAL A 228 0.44 -9.80 -3.96
N GLU A 229 -0.57 -9.65 -3.09
CA GLU A 229 -0.88 -10.51 -1.96
C GLU A 229 -2.29 -11.08 -2.04
N GLU A 230 -2.46 -12.28 -1.48
CA GLU A 230 -3.78 -12.89 -1.35
C GLU A 230 -4.67 -12.06 -0.40
N ARG A 231 -5.93 -11.84 -0.79
CA ARG A 231 -6.91 -10.93 -0.15
C ARG A 231 -6.70 -9.44 -0.43
N GLU A 232 -5.60 -9.06 -1.09
CA GLU A 232 -5.40 -7.69 -1.58
C GLU A 232 -5.52 -7.64 -3.10
N LEU A 233 -4.80 -8.49 -3.82
CA LEU A 233 -4.89 -8.69 -5.26
C LEU A 233 -4.73 -10.19 -5.58
N PRO A 234 -5.82 -10.99 -5.57
CA PRO A 234 -7.22 -10.55 -5.62
C PRO A 234 -7.74 -10.03 -4.28
N CYS A 235 -8.61 -9.02 -4.33
CA CYS A 235 -9.26 -8.50 -3.12
C CYS A 235 -10.16 -9.54 -2.44
N LYS A 236 -10.37 -9.39 -1.12
CA LYS A 236 -11.17 -10.32 -0.30
C LYS A 236 -12.58 -10.54 -0.87
N GLN A 237 -13.19 -9.53 -1.46
CA GLN A 237 -14.55 -9.56 -2.02
C GLN A 237 -14.64 -10.42 -3.29
N ALA A 238 -13.54 -10.57 -4.02
CA ALA A 238 -13.49 -11.43 -5.20
C ALA A 238 -13.34 -12.91 -4.84
N LEU A 239 -12.95 -13.22 -3.60
CA LEU A 239 -12.74 -14.60 -3.18
C LEU A 239 -14.06 -15.38 -3.14
N GLY A 240 -14.08 -16.53 -3.79
CA GLY A 240 -15.27 -17.39 -3.90
C GLY A 240 -16.12 -17.15 -5.15
N ASP A 241 -15.80 -16.13 -5.95
CA ASP A 241 -16.41 -15.91 -7.28
C ASP A 241 -15.33 -15.93 -8.37
N ASP A 242 -15.31 -17.00 -9.17
CA ASP A 242 -14.36 -17.18 -10.27
C ASP A 242 -14.41 -16.04 -11.30
N LYS A 243 -15.58 -15.43 -11.52
CA LYS A 243 -15.70 -14.28 -12.44
C LYS A 243 -15.02 -13.05 -11.87
N ALA A 244 -15.19 -12.80 -10.57
CA ALA A 244 -14.53 -11.70 -9.87
C ALA A 244 -13.01 -11.93 -9.79
N ILE A 245 -12.55 -13.16 -9.52
CA ILE A 245 -11.13 -13.52 -9.59
C ILE A 245 -10.56 -13.26 -11.00
N ALA A 246 -11.31 -13.62 -12.04
CA ALA A 246 -10.88 -13.35 -13.41
C ALA A 246 -10.78 -11.85 -13.73
N GLU A 247 -11.61 -11.01 -13.11
CA GLU A 247 -11.50 -9.55 -13.23
C GLU A 247 -10.26 -9.01 -12.51
N GLU A 248 -9.99 -9.46 -11.29
CA GLU A 248 -8.77 -9.08 -10.55
C GLU A 248 -7.49 -9.54 -11.29
N ARG A 249 -7.53 -10.71 -11.96
CA ARG A 249 -6.44 -11.16 -12.83
C ARG A 249 -6.24 -10.25 -14.04
N ARG A 250 -7.33 -9.81 -14.67
CA ARG A 250 -7.28 -8.82 -15.76
C ARG A 250 -6.72 -7.49 -15.25
N LEU A 251 -7.04 -7.11 -14.03
CA LEU A 251 -6.52 -5.91 -13.39
C LEU A 251 -5.00 -5.98 -13.17
N LEU A 252 -4.48 -7.11 -12.69
CA LEU A 252 -3.03 -7.34 -12.59
C LEU A 252 -2.35 -7.30 -13.97
N TYR A 253 -2.92 -7.97 -14.97
CA TYR A 253 -2.41 -7.93 -16.35
C TYR A 253 -2.35 -6.49 -16.90
N VAL A 254 -3.39 -5.69 -16.66
CA VAL A 254 -3.39 -4.27 -17.02
C VAL A 254 -2.26 -3.54 -16.29
N GLY A 255 -2.08 -3.77 -14.99
CA GLY A 255 -1.01 -3.20 -14.17
C GLY A 255 0.38 -3.47 -14.74
N ILE A 256 0.69 -4.75 -15.03
CA ILE A 256 1.97 -5.17 -15.63
C ILE A 256 2.22 -4.45 -16.96
N THR A 257 1.20 -4.41 -17.83
CA THR A 257 1.29 -3.77 -19.15
C THR A 257 1.20 -2.24 -19.11
N ARG A 258 1.25 -1.61 -17.93
CA ARG A 258 1.47 -0.16 -17.81
C ARG A 258 2.96 0.18 -17.89
N ALA A 259 3.85 -0.75 -17.55
CA ALA A 259 5.30 -0.56 -17.63
C ALA A 259 5.77 -0.54 -19.08
N ARG A 260 6.58 0.44 -19.46
CA ARG A 260 7.32 0.41 -20.73
C ARG A 260 8.63 -0.37 -20.58
N LYS A 261 9.42 -0.11 -19.52
CA LYS A 261 10.77 -0.68 -19.36
C LYS A 261 10.99 -1.42 -18.04
N HIS A 262 10.81 -0.71 -16.92
CA HIS A 262 11.09 -1.23 -15.58
C HIS A 262 9.80 -1.67 -14.92
N LEU A 263 9.82 -2.86 -14.32
CA LEU A 263 8.68 -3.43 -13.63
C LEU A 263 9.16 -4.09 -12.34
N ALA A 264 8.51 -3.78 -11.24
CA ALA A 264 8.69 -4.49 -9.97
C ALA A 264 7.34 -5.00 -9.47
N LEU A 265 7.25 -6.30 -9.14
CA LEU A 265 6.12 -6.89 -8.42
C LEU A 265 6.62 -7.33 -7.05
N THR A 266 6.01 -6.78 -6.00
CA THR A 266 6.43 -7.05 -4.63
C THR A 266 5.28 -7.58 -3.77
N TRP A 267 5.63 -8.36 -2.76
CA TRP A 267 4.69 -8.92 -1.79
C TRP A 267 5.34 -9.02 -0.43
N THR A 268 4.54 -9.10 0.64
CA THR A 268 5.07 -9.29 1.99
C THR A 268 4.68 -10.66 2.54
N ARG A 269 3.48 -10.77 3.14
CA ARG A 269 3.07 -11.91 3.96
C ARG A 269 2.61 -13.11 3.14
N ARG A 270 1.46 -12.96 2.48
CA ARG A 270 0.79 -14.06 1.77
C ARG A 270 0.82 -13.74 0.28
N PRO A 271 1.75 -14.32 -0.50
CA PRO A 271 1.85 -14.05 -1.92
C PRO A 271 0.51 -14.34 -2.62
N SER A 272 0.14 -13.51 -3.58
CA SER A 272 -1.05 -13.71 -4.40
C SER A 272 -0.97 -15.03 -5.17
N ARG A 273 -2.12 -15.70 -5.33
CA ARG A 273 -2.25 -16.80 -6.29
C ARG A 273 -1.77 -16.45 -7.70
N PHE A 274 -1.86 -15.18 -8.11
CA PHE A 274 -1.45 -14.75 -9.43
C PHE A 274 0.07 -14.81 -9.65
N LEU A 275 0.87 -14.74 -8.57
CA LEU A 275 2.31 -14.92 -8.67
C LEU A 275 2.66 -16.36 -9.11
N ALA A 276 1.93 -17.35 -8.60
CA ALA A 276 2.09 -18.74 -9.07
C ALA A 276 1.65 -18.89 -10.53
N GLU A 277 0.59 -18.19 -10.96
CA GLU A 277 0.14 -18.18 -12.36
C GLU A 277 1.17 -17.55 -13.31
N LEU A 278 1.95 -16.58 -12.81
CA LEU A 278 3.09 -15.95 -13.49
C LEU A 278 4.37 -16.81 -13.46
N GLY A 279 4.36 -17.97 -12.79
CA GLY A 279 5.52 -18.83 -12.61
C GLY A 279 6.58 -18.26 -11.66
N VAL A 280 6.17 -17.39 -10.74
CA VAL A 280 7.07 -16.84 -9.72
C VAL A 280 7.20 -17.84 -8.57
N GLU A 281 8.43 -18.26 -8.29
CA GLU A 281 8.73 -19.03 -7.09
C GLU A 281 8.65 -18.10 -5.86
N THR A 282 7.50 -18.09 -5.20
CA THR A 282 7.27 -17.28 -4.00
C THR A 282 7.78 -17.99 -2.74
N ARG A 283 8.86 -18.79 -2.89
CA ARG A 283 9.41 -19.61 -1.82
C ARG A 283 9.56 -18.71 -0.61
N ARG A 284 8.84 -19.05 0.45
CA ARG A 284 8.86 -18.32 1.70
C ARG A 284 10.30 -18.41 2.18
N GLU A 285 11.11 -17.38 1.96
CA GLU A 285 12.12 -17.04 2.95
C GLU A 285 11.30 -16.72 4.19
N ALA A 286 10.94 -17.77 4.93
CA ALA A 286 10.72 -17.60 6.34
C ALA A 286 12.03 -16.96 6.79
N ALA A 287 11.98 -15.67 7.16
CA ALA A 287 12.98 -15.11 8.05
C ALA A 287 13.26 -16.22 9.06
N PRO A 288 14.52 -16.69 9.20
CA PRO A 288 14.81 -17.86 9.99
C PRO A 288 14.10 -17.67 11.31
N ARG A 289 13.08 -18.52 11.56
CA ARG A 289 12.45 -18.53 12.87
C ARG A 289 13.55 -19.02 13.76
N ARG A 290 14.26 -18.11 14.43
CA ARG A 290 15.13 -18.50 15.53
C ARG A 290 14.29 -19.39 16.41
N SER A 291 14.81 -20.58 16.69
CA SER A 291 14.17 -21.43 17.67
C SER A 291 14.02 -20.62 18.97
N GLU A 292 12.96 -20.85 19.74
CA GLU A 292 12.81 -20.18 21.05
C GLU A 292 13.98 -20.52 22.01
N GLU A 293 14.81 -21.49 21.63
CA GLU A 293 16.09 -21.88 22.23
C GLU A 293 17.26 -20.94 21.88
N GLU A 294 17.22 -20.28 20.71
CA GLU A 294 18.24 -19.32 20.24
C GLU A 294 18.00 -17.87 20.70
N LEU A 295 16.79 -17.55 21.18
CA LEU A 295 16.47 -16.22 21.68
C LEU A 295 17.03 -16.00 23.10
N PRO A 296 17.38 -14.75 23.47
CA PRO A 296 17.84 -14.44 24.82
C PRO A 296 16.88 -14.99 25.89
N PRO A 297 17.38 -15.52 27.03
CA PRO A 297 16.52 -16.04 28.10
C PRO A 297 15.47 -15.03 28.59
N THR A 298 15.78 -13.74 28.49
CA THR A 298 14.87 -12.62 28.78
C THR A 298 13.59 -12.66 27.96
N PHE A 299 13.61 -13.21 26.74
CA PHE A 299 12.40 -13.35 25.92
C PHE A 299 11.35 -14.25 26.58
N ARG A 300 11.78 -15.36 27.21
CA ARG A 300 10.85 -16.26 27.92
C ARG A 300 10.24 -15.58 29.14
N THR A 301 11.07 -14.83 29.88
CA THR A 301 10.61 -14.02 31.02
C THR A 301 9.60 -12.97 30.58
N LEU A 302 9.86 -12.26 29.47
CA LEU A 302 8.94 -11.27 28.90
C LEU A 302 7.63 -11.90 28.41
N LYS A 303 7.67 -13.11 27.83
CA LYS A 303 6.45 -13.84 27.46
C LYS A 303 5.62 -14.21 28.68
N GLN A 304 6.26 -14.66 29.76
CA GLN A 304 5.60 -15.01 31.01
C GLN A 304 4.97 -13.76 31.65
N TRP A 305 5.75 -12.69 31.80
CA TRP A 305 5.27 -11.39 32.29
C TRP A 305 4.07 -10.89 31.48
N ARG A 306 4.14 -10.94 30.14
CA ARG A 306 3.04 -10.52 29.27
C ARG A 306 1.78 -11.34 29.50
N LEU A 307 1.89 -12.65 29.71
CA LEU A 307 0.74 -13.51 29.97
C LEU A 307 0.08 -13.18 31.31
N GLU A 308 0.88 -12.94 32.35
CA GLU A 308 0.39 -12.53 33.67
C GLU A 308 -0.29 -11.17 33.62
N ARG A 309 0.35 -10.18 32.97
CA ARG A 309 -0.20 -8.84 32.78
C ARG A 309 -1.48 -8.85 31.95
N ALA A 310 -1.50 -9.59 30.84
CA ALA A 310 -2.68 -9.72 30.01
C ALA A 310 -3.86 -10.37 30.75
N LYS A 311 -3.58 -11.35 31.61
CA LYS A 311 -4.59 -11.96 32.48
C LYS A 311 -5.11 -10.98 33.53
N ALA A 312 -4.24 -10.18 34.14
CA ALA A 312 -4.62 -9.16 35.12
C ALA A 312 -5.45 -8.04 34.49
N ASP A 313 -5.10 -7.64 33.27
CA ASP A 313 -5.78 -6.60 32.49
C ASP A 313 -7.04 -7.13 31.77
N GLU A 314 -7.36 -8.42 31.85
CA GLU A 314 -8.44 -9.12 31.13
C GLU A 314 -8.44 -8.89 29.60
N VAL A 315 -7.26 -8.77 29.01
CA VAL A 315 -7.08 -8.57 27.56
C VAL A 315 -6.27 -9.70 26.93
N PRO A 316 -6.43 -9.98 25.62
CA PRO A 316 -5.54 -10.91 24.93
C PRO A 316 -4.07 -10.46 24.99
N ALA A 317 -3.12 -11.40 25.11
CA ALA A 317 -1.71 -11.09 25.33
C ALA A 317 -1.07 -10.17 24.27
N TYR A 318 -1.49 -10.30 23.00
CA TYR A 318 -0.98 -9.44 21.93
C TYR A 318 -1.39 -7.96 22.12
N VAL A 319 -2.44 -7.69 22.91
CA VAL A 319 -2.84 -6.33 23.27
C VAL A 319 -1.78 -5.70 24.14
N VAL A 320 -1.12 -6.42 25.05
CA VAL A 320 -0.03 -5.89 25.88
C VAL A 320 1.19 -5.59 25.00
N PHE A 321 1.75 -6.62 24.35
CA PHE A 321 2.81 -6.50 23.33
C PHE A 321 2.78 -7.66 22.34
N HIS A 322 3.13 -7.42 21.08
CA HIS A 322 3.35 -8.48 20.10
C HIS A 322 4.65 -9.26 20.39
N ASN A 323 4.76 -10.51 19.92
CA ASN A 323 6.00 -11.30 20.08
C ASN A 323 7.20 -10.59 19.45
N SER A 324 7.01 -9.96 18.28
CA SER A 324 8.06 -9.19 17.61
C SER A 324 8.59 -8.05 18.48
N THR A 325 7.72 -7.37 19.23
CA THR A 325 8.13 -6.32 20.16
C THR A 325 8.88 -6.91 21.36
N LEU A 326 8.41 -8.02 21.92
CA LEU A 326 9.13 -8.72 23.01
C LEU A 326 10.51 -9.24 22.56
N GLU A 327 10.64 -9.72 21.33
CA GLU A 327 11.92 -10.12 20.74
C GLU A 327 12.87 -8.92 20.68
N GLN A 328 12.39 -7.77 20.19
CA GLN A 328 13.19 -6.54 20.12
C GLN A 328 13.59 -6.01 21.50
N ILE A 329 12.70 -6.10 22.51
CA ILE A 329 13.05 -5.75 23.90
C ILE A 329 14.11 -6.71 24.44
N ALA A 330 13.95 -8.02 24.21
CA ALA A 330 14.89 -9.04 24.68
C ALA A 330 16.28 -8.89 24.04
N GLU A 331 16.34 -8.52 22.76
CA GLU A 331 17.59 -8.32 22.02
C GLU A 331 18.30 -7.02 22.39
N ARG A 332 17.55 -5.92 22.48
CA ARG A 332 18.13 -4.59 22.77
C ARG A 332 18.46 -4.40 24.24
N GLY A 333 17.75 -5.10 25.12
CA GLY A 333 17.94 -5.02 26.57
C GLY A 333 17.89 -3.59 27.13
N PRO A 334 16.85 -2.79 26.81
CA PRO A 334 16.77 -1.39 27.22
C PRO A 334 16.83 -1.27 28.75
N ARG A 335 17.56 -0.26 29.23
CA ARG A 335 17.78 0.03 30.66
C ARG A 335 17.12 1.32 31.12
N THR A 336 16.62 2.12 30.19
CA THR A 336 15.92 3.38 30.46
C THR A 336 14.59 3.42 29.71
N LEU A 337 13.63 4.20 30.23
CA LEU A 337 12.35 4.41 29.54
C LEU A 337 12.55 5.00 28.13
N SER A 338 13.57 5.85 27.95
CA SER A 338 13.89 6.43 26.64
C SER A 338 14.37 5.37 25.64
N GLU A 339 15.17 4.40 26.09
CA GLU A 339 15.60 3.28 25.25
C GLU A 339 14.44 2.34 24.94
N LEU A 340 13.56 2.10 25.91
CA LEU A 340 12.37 1.29 25.74
C LEU A 340 11.39 1.94 24.73
N ALA A 341 11.23 3.26 24.77
CA ALA A 341 10.43 4.03 23.81
C ALA A 341 10.95 3.93 22.37
N ALA A 342 12.26 3.71 22.20
CA ALA A 342 12.88 3.54 20.88
C ALA A 342 12.68 2.12 20.29
N VAL A 343 12.03 1.21 21.03
CA VAL A 343 11.75 -0.15 20.56
C VAL A 343 10.49 -0.17 19.67
N PRO A 344 10.55 -0.69 18.43
CA PRO A 344 9.39 -0.79 17.56
C PRO A 344 8.21 -1.53 18.20
N GLY A 345 7.06 -0.87 18.28
CA GLY A 345 5.85 -1.38 18.92
C GLY A 345 5.67 -0.96 20.39
N VAL A 346 6.61 -0.21 20.96
CA VAL A 346 6.44 0.46 22.25
C VAL A 346 6.00 1.92 22.01
N GLY A 347 4.70 2.12 21.84
CA GLY A 347 4.11 3.46 21.76
C GLY A 347 4.00 4.16 23.12
N PRO A 348 3.71 5.47 23.16
CA PRO A 348 3.63 6.25 24.39
C PRO A 348 2.64 5.67 25.42
N THR A 349 1.48 5.17 24.97
CA THR A 349 0.50 4.50 25.84
C THR A 349 1.03 3.21 26.46
N LYS A 350 1.88 2.47 25.73
CA LYS A 350 2.51 1.23 26.23
C LYS A 350 3.62 1.54 27.20
N LEU A 351 4.40 2.59 26.91
CA LEU A 351 5.45 3.08 27.79
C LEU A 351 4.87 3.58 29.11
N GLU A 352 3.77 4.34 29.08
CA GLU A 352 3.10 4.82 30.29
C GLU A 352 2.52 3.68 31.13
N ARG A 353 1.91 2.67 30.49
CA ARG A 353 1.28 1.55 31.21
C ARG A 353 2.25 0.50 31.73
N TYR A 354 3.31 0.21 30.98
CA TYR A 354 4.14 -0.97 31.22
C TYR A 354 5.63 -0.65 31.31
N GLY A 355 6.06 0.60 31.13
CA GLY A 355 7.48 0.94 31.02
C GLY A 355 8.27 0.79 32.31
N GLU A 356 7.61 0.90 33.47
CA GLU A 356 8.21 0.75 34.80
C GLU A 356 8.29 -0.71 35.28
N GLU A 357 7.67 -1.64 34.54
CA GLU A 357 7.67 -3.09 34.83
C GLU A 357 8.78 -3.82 34.06
#